data_AF-A0A1R1LRW0-F1
#
_entry.id   AF-A0A1R1LRW0-F1
#
_cell.length_a   1.000
_cell.length_b   1.000
_cell.length_c   1.000
_cell.angle_alpha   90.00
_cell.angle_beta   90.00
_cell.angle_gamma   90.00
#
_symmetry.space_group_name_H-M   'P 1'
#
loop_
_entity.id
_entity.type
_entity.pdbx_description
1 polymer ?
#
loop_
_entity_poly.entity_id
_entity_poly.type
_entity_poly.pdbx_seq_one_letter_code
_entity_poly.pdbx_strand_id
1 'polypeptide(L)'
;MQRALVLIAAIFLISGCEPSFKEEYESTLKELEETKKALGIAQQRLKAADNEIRHNIFSLIRKSNTHLLTDKLDLAQIDQIAQELQVHIESYQQLAGQTDHVSVTSEFYLGKLTVIYDLIRNSRAAYNRQFNECLTGIESKGGKNDLSSMLCEVQADVARQEFNNKLDASIKALLVVTKQQVQAGRQAASTTASSADLEQRFKAEVKKAQLSQTS
;
A
#
# COMPACT_ATOMS: atom_id res chain seq x y z
N MET A 1 29.03 34.70 -78.56
CA MET A 1 29.15 33.65 -77.51
C MET A 1 28.38 34.07 -76.27
N GLN A 2 27.06 33.90 -76.24
CA GLN A 2 26.23 34.27 -75.06
C GLN A 2 24.90 33.49 -74.98
N ARG A 3 24.71 32.44 -75.78
CA ARG A 3 23.45 31.67 -75.82
C ARG A 3 23.54 30.25 -75.26
N ALA A 4 24.68 29.84 -74.71
CA ALA A 4 24.87 28.47 -74.20
C ALA A 4 24.75 28.34 -72.66
N LEU A 5 24.74 29.45 -71.91
CA LEU A 5 24.80 29.40 -70.44
C LEU A 5 23.43 29.39 -69.73
N VAL A 6 22.35 29.74 -70.42
CA VAL A 6 20.99 29.76 -69.81
C VAL A 6 20.28 28.40 -69.94
N LEU A 7 20.69 27.55 -70.89
CA LEU A 7 20.07 26.24 -71.12
C LEU A 7 20.54 25.14 -70.14
N ILE A 8 21.65 25.33 -69.43
CA ILE A 8 22.15 24.36 -68.45
C ILE A 8 21.57 24.62 -67.04
N ALA A 9 21.20 25.87 -66.73
CA ALA A 9 20.55 26.19 -65.45
C ALA A 9 19.08 25.74 -65.38
N ALA A 10 18.37 25.74 -66.50
CA ALA A 10 16.97 25.28 -66.56
C ALA A 10 16.82 23.75 -66.49
N ILE A 11 17.86 22.98 -66.87
CA ILE A 11 17.85 21.52 -66.75
C ILE A 11 18.14 21.11 -65.29
N PHE A 12 19.01 21.83 -64.58
CA PHE A 12 19.24 21.62 -63.15
C PHE A 12 18.06 22.03 -62.25
N LEU A 13 17.15 22.88 -62.73
CA LEU A 13 15.92 23.24 -62.02
C LEU A 13 14.74 22.30 -62.30
N ILE A 14 14.86 21.37 -63.26
CA ILE A 14 13.80 20.40 -63.60
C ILE A 14 14.22 18.94 -63.30
N SER A 15 15.50 18.65 -63.13
CA SER A 15 15.98 17.31 -62.75
C SER A 15 16.06 17.05 -61.24
N GLY A 16 15.54 17.97 -60.41
CA GLY A 16 15.60 17.87 -58.94
C GLY A 16 14.30 17.50 -58.24
N CYS A 17 13.21 17.25 -58.98
CA CYS A 17 11.92 16.87 -58.39
C CYS A 17 11.71 15.35 -58.56
N GLU A 18 12.08 14.61 -57.50
CA GLU A 18 11.80 13.19 -57.21
C GLU A 18 12.52 12.12 -58.05
N PRO A 19 13.13 11.11 -57.38
CA PRO A 19 12.39 10.21 -56.50
C PRO A 19 13.09 9.95 -55.16
N SER A 20 12.80 10.72 -54.11
CA SER A 20 13.15 10.33 -52.73
C SER A 20 11.95 9.81 -51.93
N PHE A 21 10.72 10.01 -52.40
CA PHE A 21 9.52 9.58 -51.67
C PHE A 21 9.49 8.09 -51.34
N LYS A 22 10.02 7.24 -52.23
CA LYS A 22 10.08 5.79 -51.98
C LYS A 22 11.12 5.44 -50.91
N GLU A 23 12.30 6.05 -50.95
CA GLU A 23 13.35 5.84 -49.94
C GLU A 23 12.95 6.43 -48.58
N GLU A 24 12.34 7.62 -48.57
CA GLU A 24 11.78 8.23 -47.36
C GLU A 24 10.62 7.40 -46.80
N TYR A 25 9.75 6.84 -47.64
CA TYR A 25 8.67 5.95 -47.22
C TYR A 25 9.21 4.64 -46.63
N GLU A 26 10.19 4.01 -47.28
CA GLU A 26 10.83 2.79 -46.79
C GLU A 26 11.62 3.03 -45.48
N SER A 27 12.28 4.19 -45.36
CA SER A 27 12.92 4.62 -44.10
C SER A 27 11.90 4.82 -42.98
N THR A 28 10.79 5.50 -43.27
CA THR A 28 9.72 5.75 -42.30
C THR A 28 9.05 4.44 -41.86
N LEU A 29 8.83 3.50 -42.79
CA LEU A 29 8.32 2.16 -42.47
C LEU A 29 9.26 1.41 -41.52
N LYS A 30 10.56 1.47 -41.78
CA LYS A 30 11.57 0.85 -40.93
C LYS A 30 11.63 1.50 -39.54
N GLU A 31 11.59 2.83 -39.46
CA GLU A 31 11.49 3.56 -38.19
C GLU A 31 10.22 3.19 -37.41
N LEU A 32 9.10 3.00 -38.12
CA LEU A 32 7.83 2.58 -37.52
C LEU A 32 7.91 1.14 -36.98
N GLU A 33 8.55 0.22 -37.70
CA GLU A 33 8.80 -1.14 -37.24
C GLU A 33 9.74 -1.18 -36.03
N GLU A 34 10.81 -0.39 -36.05
CA GLU A 34 11.74 -0.24 -34.92
C GLU A 34 11.03 0.34 -33.70
N THR A 35 10.20 1.36 -33.89
CA THR A 35 9.38 1.97 -32.84
C THR A 35 8.36 0.98 -32.28
N LYS A 36 7.70 0.19 -33.13
CA LYS A 36 6.77 -0.87 -32.71
C LYS A 36 7.47 -1.93 -31.86
N LYS A 37 8.69 -2.31 -32.24
CA LYS A 37 9.51 -3.26 -31.48
C LYS A 37 9.92 -2.67 -30.12
N ALA A 38 10.35 -1.40 -30.09
CA ALA A 38 10.69 -0.68 -28.87
C ALA A 38 9.48 -0.57 -27.93
N LEU A 39 8.30 -0.24 -28.46
CA LEU A 39 7.05 -0.16 -27.71
C LEU A 39 6.67 -1.54 -27.13
N GLY A 40 6.83 -2.62 -27.89
CA GLY A 40 6.60 -3.98 -27.40
C GLY A 40 7.49 -4.35 -26.21
N ILE A 41 8.78 -3.99 -26.27
CA ILE A 41 9.72 -4.20 -25.15
C ILE A 41 9.33 -3.34 -23.95
N ALA A 42 8.96 -2.07 -24.17
CA ALA A 42 8.52 -1.19 -23.09
C ALA A 42 7.25 -1.71 -22.39
N GLN A 43 6.27 -2.20 -23.15
CA GLN A 43 5.05 -2.81 -22.61
C GLN A 43 5.35 -4.08 -21.79
N GLN A 44 6.29 -4.92 -22.23
CA GLN A 44 6.71 -6.10 -21.46
C GLN A 44 7.37 -5.70 -20.13
N ARG A 45 8.24 -4.69 -20.16
CA ARG A 45 8.89 -4.16 -18.94
C ARG A 45 7.87 -3.55 -17.97
N LEU A 46 6.89 -2.79 -18.47
CA LEU A 46 5.82 -2.23 -17.65
C LEU A 46 4.98 -3.33 -16.98
N LYS A 47 4.61 -4.38 -17.72
CA LYS A 47 3.89 -5.52 -17.15
C LYS A 47 4.71 -6.27 -16.10
N ALA A 48 6.02 -6.42 -16.31
CA ALA A 48 6.91 -7.03 -15.33
C ALA A 48 6.98 -6.21 -14.03
N ALA A 49 7.14 -4.88 -14.15
CA ALA A 49 7.16 -3.96 -13.02
C ALA A 49 5.83 -3.94 -12.25
N ASP A 50 4.69 -3.93 -12.96
CA ASP A 50 3.35 -4.05 -12.36
C ASP A 50 3.22 -5.34 -11.54
N ASN A 51 3.59 -6.49 -12.11
CA ASN A 51 3.55 -7.78 -11.41
C ASN A 51 4.47 -7.82 -10.17
N GLU A 52 5.67 -7.24 -10.27
CA GLU A 52 6.62 -7.15 -9.17
C GLU A 52 6.08 -6.32 -8.02
N ILE A 53 5.48 -5.16 -8.30
CA ILE A 53 4.90 -4.29 -7.27
C ILE A 53 3.68 -4.95 -6.61
N ARG A 54 2.78 -5.57 -7.40
CA ARG A 54 1.67 -6.35 -6.84
C ARG A 54 2.17 -7.45 -5.91
N HIS A 55 3.24 -8.15 -6.31
CA HIS A 55 3.87 -9.18 -5.49
C HIS A 55 4.40 -8.62 -4.18
N ASN A 56 5.13 -7.50 -4.23
CA ASN A 56 5.71 -6.85 -3.05
C ASN A 56 4.63 -6.39 -2.07
N ILE A 57 3.54 -5.76 -2.56
CA ILE A 57 2.38 -5.38 -1.76
C ILE A 57 1.82 -6.59 -0.99
N PHE A 58 1.50 -7.68 -1.69
CA PHE A 58 0.91 -8.85 -1.02
C PHE A 58 1.91 -9.62 -0.14
N SER A 59 3.20 -9.55 -0.45
CA SER A 59 4.27 -10.10 0.39
C SER A 59 4.34 -9.36 1.72
N LEU A 60 4.30 -8.02 1.70
CA LEU A 60 4.26 -7.18 2.90
C LEU A 60 3.00 -7.40 3.72
N ILE A 61 1.83 -7.47 3.07
CA ILE A 61 0.56 -7.81 3.74
C ILE A 61 0.67 -9.17 4.45
N ARG A 62 1.27 -10.18 3.80
CA ARG A 62 1.48 -11.49 4.42
C ARG A 62 2.44 -11.40 5.61
N LYS A 63 3.58 -10.71 5.46
CA LYS A 63 4.57 -10.52 6.52
C LYS A 63 3.95 -9.82 7.74
N SER A 64 3.17 -8.76 7.51
CA SER A 64 2.42 -8.06 8.55
C SER A 64 1.38 -8.99 9.19
N ASN A 65 0.58 -9.72 8.43
CA ASN A 65 -0.38 -10.68 8.99
C ASN A 65 0.27 -11.75 9.86
N THR A 66 1.44 -12.26 9.47
CA THR A 66 2.22 -13.20 10.29
C THR A 66 2.65 -12.55 11.61
N HIS A 67 3.11 -11.30 11.57
CA HIS A 67 3.49 -10.56 12.77
C HIS A 67 2.31 -10.26 13.70
N LEU A 68 1.16 -9.87 13.13
CA LEU A 68 -0.07 -9.59 13.87
C LEU A 68 -0.67 -10.82 14.57
N LEU A 69 -0.28 -12.03 14.15
CA LEU A 69 -0.65 -13.29 14.79
C LEU A 69 0.26 -13.67 15.97
N THR A 70 1.32 -12.89 16.24
CA THR A 70 2.23 -13.17 17.36
C THR A 70 1.73 -12.52 18.65
N ASP A 71 2.06 -13.13 19.78
CA ASP A 71 1.73 -12.59 21.11
C ASP A 71 2.52 -11.32 21.46
N LYS A 72 3.60 -11.02 20.71
CA LYS A 72 4.51 -9.90 20.97
C LYS A 72 4.57 -8.97 19.75
N LEU A 73 3.65 -8.03 19.71
CA LEU A 73 3.59 -7.01 18.66
C LEU A 73 4.72 -5.99 18.82
N ASP A 74 5.62 -5.97 17.84
CA ASP A 74 6.65 -4.94 17.68
C ASP A 74 6.13 -3.78 16.83
N LEU A 75 6.10 -2.57 17.42
CA LEU A 75 5.67 -1.34 16.74
C LEU A 75 6.66 -0.93 15.65
N ALA A 76 7.96 -1.11 15.85
CA ALA A 76 8.95 -0.71 14.86
C ALA A 76 8.78 -1.52 13.58
N GLN A 77 8.53 -2.82 13.73
CA GLN A 77 8.22 -3.70 12.61
C GLN A 77 6.91 -3.33 11.90
N ILE A 78 5.85 -2.97 12.65
CA ILE A 78 4.57 -2.53 12.08
C ILE A 78 4.76 -1.23 11.27
N ASP A 79 5.47 -0.25 11.83
CA ASP A 79 5.77 1.03 11.19
C ASP A 79 6.61 0.85 9.93
N GLN A 80 7.67 0.04 10.00
CA GLN A 80 8.50 -0.30 8.85
C GLN A 80 7.66 -0.91 7.71
N ILE A 81 6.81 -1.89 8.02
CA ILE A 81 5.97 -2.51 7.00
C ILE A 81 4.96 -1.51 6.43
N ALA A 82 4.39 -0.62 7.26
CA ALA A 82 3.47 0.41 6.80
C ALA A 82 4.15 1.40 5.83
N GLN A 83 5.37 1.82 6.14
CA GLN A 83 6.16 2.71 5.28
C GLN A 83 6.53 2.02 3.96
N GLU A 84 7.03 0.78 4.01
CA GLU A 84 7.34 -0.01 2.80
C GLU A 84 6.08 -0.21 1.95
N LEU A 85 4.95 -0.50 2.57
CA LEU A 85 3.68 -0.69 1.88
C LEU A 85 3.19 0.60 1.21
N GLN A 86 3.29 1.75 1.90
CA GLN A 86 2.94 3.06 1.33
C GLN A 86 3.73 3.35 0.05
N VAL A 87 5.06 3.13 0.07
CA VAL A 87 5.91 3.35 -1.11
C VAL A 87 5.48 2.48 -2.30
N HIS A 88 5.15 1.21 -2.06
CA HIS A 88 4.67 0.33 -3.12
C HIS A 88 3.28 0.69 -3.62
N ILE A 89 2.37 1.17 -2.75
CA ILE A 89 1.05 1.66 -3.15
C ILE A 89 1.18 2.88 -4.06
N GLU A 90 2.00 3.85 -3.69
CA GLU A 90 2.25 5.05 -4.50
C GLU A 90 2.87 4.69 -5.86
N SER A 91 3.87 3.80 -5.86
CA SER A 91 4.49 3.28 -7.09
C SER A 91 3.48 2.58 -7.99
N TYR A 92 2.57 1.80 -7.38
CA TYR A 92 1.52 1.10 -8.10
C TYR A 92 0.50 2.06 -8.72
N GLN A 93 0.06 3.08 -7.99
CA GLN A 93 -0.86 4.10 -8.48
C GLN A 93 -0.27 4.85 -9.69
N GLN A 94 1.02 5.17 -9.65
CA GLN A 94 1.72 5.83 -10.76
C GLN A 94 1.78 4.96 -12.03
N LEU A 95 1.90 3.63 -11.88
CA LEU A 95 2.00 2.70 -13.01
C LEU A 95 0.65 2.26 -13.57
N ALA A 96 -0.31 1.94 -12.70
CA ALA A 96 -1.60 1.38 -13.10
C ALA A 96 -2.59 2.48 -13.54
N GLY A 97 -2.50 3.69 -12.97
CA GLY A 97 -3.37 4.83 -13.29
C GLY A 97 -4.87 4.62 -13.03
N GLN A 98 -5.27 3.46 -12.51
CA GLN A 98 -6.65 3.06 -12.26
C GLN A 98 -6.78 2.41 -10.88
N THR A 99 -7.89 2.70 -10.20
CA THR A 99 -8.26 2.05 -8.94
C THR A 99 -8.76 0.63 -9.24
N ASP A 100 -7.93 -0.38 -8.95
CA ASP A 100 -8.27 -1.79 -9.08
C ASP A 100 -8.27 -2.50 -7.72
N HIS A 101 -8.51 -3.81 -7.73
CA HIS A 101 -8.56 -4.64 -6.52
C HIS A 101 -7.31 -4.55 -5.66
N VAL A 102 -6.12 -4.44 -6.27
CA VAL A 102 -4.85 -4.34 -5.55
C VAL A 102 -4.76 -2.99 -4.85
N SER A 103 -5.06 -1.89 -5.56
CA SER A 103 -5.11 -0.54 -4.98
C SER A 103 -6.07 -0.49 -3.79
N VAL A 104 -7.33 -0.90 -3.98
CA VAL A 104 -8.33 -0.82 -2.90
C VAL A 104 -7.95 -1.68 -1.69
N THR A 105 -7.48 -2.92 -1.93
CA THR A 105 -7.10 -3.83 -0.85
C THR A 105 -5.90 -3.30 -0.07
N SER A 106 -4.88 -2.80 -0.77
CA SER A 106 -3.64 -2.32 -0.17
C SER A 106 -3.84 -1.03 0.64
N GLU A 107 -4.59 -0.08 0.11
CA GLU A 107 -4.95 1.17 0.81
C GLU A 107 -5.79 0.89 2.06
N PHE A 108 -6.80 0.02 1.95
CA PHE A 108 -7.59 -0.42 3.09
C PHE A 108 -6.70 -1.07 4.16
N TYR A 109 -5.81 -1.97 3.75
CA TYR A 109 -4.91 -2.67 4.66
C TYR A 109 -4.00 -1.70 5.41
N LEU A 110 -3.36 -0.78 4.68
CA LEU A 110 -2.48 0.22 5.27
C LEU A 110 -3.23 1.09 6.28
N GLY A 111 -4.43 1.57 5.94
CA GLY A 111 -5.25 2.36 6.85
C GLY A 111 -5.57 1.62 8.16
N LYS A 112 -5.86 0.32 8.10
CA LYS A 112 -6.10 -0.49 9.31
C LYS A 112 -4.83 -0.84 10.07
N LEU A 113 -3.71 -1.00 9.39
CA LEU A 113 -2.41 -1.21 10.04
C LEU A 113 -2.01 0.02 10.88
N THR A 114 -2.26 1.23 10.38
CA THR A 114 -2.06 2.47 11.13
C THR A 114 -2.94 2.54 12.39
N VAL A 115 -4.22 2.14 12.27
CA VAL A 115 -5.11 2.06 13.44
C VAL A 115 -4.59 1.09 14.50
N ILE A 116 -4.09 -0.08 14.07
CA ILE A 116 -3.48 -1.08 14.97
C ILE A 116 -2.25 -0.48 15.66
N TYR A 117 -1.37 0.18 14.91
CA TYR A 117 -0.19 0.86 15.47
C TYR A 117 -0.59 1.86 16.56
N ASP A 118 -1.58 2.71 16.28
CA ASP A 118 -2.06 3.72 17.22
C ASP A 118 -2.68 3.10 18.47
N LEU A 119 -3.42 2.00 18.35
CA LEU A 119 -3.99 1.29 19.51
C LEU A 119 -2.88 0.77 20.42
N ILE A 120 -1.80 0.20 19.88
CA ILE A 120 -0.68 -0.29 20.70
C ILE A 120 0.04 0.89 21.37
N ARG A 121 0.32 1.96 20.62
CA ARG A 121 0.97 3.17 21.15
C ARG A 121 0.15 3.78 22.29
N ASN A 122 -1.16 3.94 22.08
CA ASN A 122 -2.07 4.53 23.06
C ASN A 122 -2.28 3.63 24.28
N SER A 123 -2.29 2.30 24.11
CA SER A 123 -2.32 1.33 25.22
C SER A 123 -1.12 1.53 26.17
N ARG A 124 0.09 1.64 25.61
CA ARG A 124 1.32 1.91 26.39
C ARG A 124 1.29 3.27 27.07
N ALA A 125 0.84 4.31 26.35
CA ALA A 125 0.73 5.65 26.90
C ALA A 125 -0.29 5.73 28.05
N ALA A 126 -1.45 5.09 27.91
CA ALA A 126 -2.49 5.03 28.93
C ALA A 126 -1.99 4.31 30.20
N TYR A 127 -1.31 3.17 30.03
CA TYR A 127 -0.67 2.47 31.15
C TYR A 127 0.31 3.38 31.89
N ASN A 128 1.30 3.93 31.18
CA ASN A 128 2.35 4.76 31.78
C ASN A 128 1.78 5.99 32.48
N ARG A 129 0.78 6.63 31.88
CA ARG A 129 0.10 7.79 32.46
C ARG A 129 -0.58 7.42 33.78
N GLN A 130 -1.45 6.40 33.77
CA GLN A 130 -2.21 6.00 34.95
C GLN A 130 -1.28 5.52 36.08
N PHE A 131 -0.22 4.78 35.72
CA PHE A 131 0.77 4.29 36.68
C PHE A 131 1.51 5.44 37.36
N ASN A 132 2.04 6.39 36.58
CA ASN A 132 2.80 7.52 37.10
C ASN A 132 1.94 8.50 37.90
N GLU A 133 0.71 8.77 37.45
CA GLU A 133 -0.26 9.60 38.18
C GLU A 133 -0.58 8.99 39.56
N CYS A 134 -0.84 7.68 39.59
CA CYS A 134 -1.09 6.95 40.83
C CYS A 134 0.12 6.98 41.78
N LEU A 135 1.32 6.66 41.28
CA LEU A 135 2.54 6.68 42.08
C LEU A 135 2.85 8.06 42.66
N THR A 136 2.71 9.12 41.86
CA THR A 136 2.93 10.51 42.31
C THR A 136 1.95 10.89 43.43
N GLY A 137 0.69 10.46 43.31
CA GLY A 137 -0.34 10.67 44.33
C GLY A 137 -0.09 9.93 45.65
N ILE A 138 0.62 8.80 45.61
CA ILE A 138 1.00 8.02 46.79
C ILE A 138 2.28 8.54 47.43
N GLU A 139 3.26 8.91 46.60
CA GLU A 139 4.54 9.50 47.04
C GLU A 139 4.32 10.82 47.78
N SER A 140 3.44 11.69 47.26
CA SER A 140 3.06 12.95 47.92
C SER A 140 2.37 12.76 49.28
N LYS A 141 1.91 11.54 49.60
CA LYS A 141 1.32 11.17 50.90
C LYS A 141 2.27 10.35 51.78
N GLY A 142 3.51 10.13 51.36
CA GLY A 142 4.50 9.34 52.10
C GLY A 142 4.17 7.85 52.22
N GLY A 143 3.25 7.34 51.40
CA GLY A 143 2.69 5.98 51.54
C GLY A 143 3.26 4.94 50.58
N LYS A 144 4.35 5.25 49.87
CA LYS A 144 4.89 4.37 48.83
C LYS A 144 5.51 3.11 49.43
N ASN A 145 4.89 1.99 49.16
CA ASN A 145 5.38 0.64 49.42
C ASN A 145 5.03 -0.30 48.26
N ASP A 146 5.48 -1.55 48.32
CA ASP A 146 5.28 -2.52 47.24
C ASP A 146 3.80 -2.77 46.95
N LEU A 147 2.96 -2.90 47.98
CA LEU A 147 1.51 -3.10 47.82
C LEU A 147 0.85 -1.92 47.12
N SER A 148 1.23 -0.70 47.49
CA SER A 148 0.70 0.53 46.88
C SER A 148 1.14 0.68 45.42
N SER A 149 2.35 0.21 45.08
CA SER A 149 2.87 0.18 43.71
C SER A 149 2.12 -0.86 42.88
N MET A 150 1.90 -2.06 43.41
CA MET A 150 1.09 -3.10 42.77
C MET A 150 -0.35 -2.63 42.50
N LEU A 151 -0.96 -1.87 43.43
CA LEU A 151 -2.30 -1.30 43.19
C LEU A 151 -2.31 -0.28 42.04
N CYS A 152 -1.24 0.50 41.87
CA CYS A 152 -1.09 1.37 40.71
C CYS A 152 -0.90 0.58 39.41
N GLU A 153 -0.16 -0.54 39.43
CA GLU A 153 -0.04 -1.43 38.27
C GLU A 153 -1.40 -1.99 37.85
N VAL A 154 -2.23 -2.42 38.81
CA VAL A 154 -3.59 -2.91 38.53
C VAL A 154 -4.45 -1.82 37.91
N GLN A 155 -4.41 -0.59 38.42
CA GLN A 155 -5.17 0.52 37.81
C GLN A 155 -4.69 0.85 36.39
N ALA A 156 -3.38 0.84 36.17
CA ALA A 156 -2.79 1.03 34.85
C ALA A 156 -3.15 -0.12 33.89
N ASP A 157 -3.23 -1.34 34.38
CA ASP A 157 -3.67 -2.51 33.61
C ASP A 157 -5.16 -2.46 33.26
N VAL A 158 -6.01 -1.91 34.13
CA VAL A 158 -7.41 -1.64 33.78
C VAL A 158 -7.50 -0.57 32.70
N ALA A 159 -6.72 0.51 32.81
CA ALA A 159 -6.71 1.58 31.80
C ALA A 159 -6.25 1.10 30.42
N ARG A 160 -5.30 0.15 30.34
CA ARG A 160 -4.86 -0.43 29.07
C ARG A 160 -5.83 -1.48 28.51
N GLN A 161 -6.69 -2.07 29.35
CA GLN A 161 -7.54 -3.20 28.96
C GLN A 161 -8.52 -2.84 27.83
N GLU A 162 -9.09 -1.64 27.86
CA GLU A 162 -9.99 -1.17 26.79
C GLU A 162 -9.28 -1.13 25.43
N PHE A 163 -8.03 -0.63 25.40
CA PHE A 163 -7.23 -0.58 24.18
C PHE A 163 -6.87 -1.99 23.70
N ASN A 164 -6.51 -2.89 24.61
CA ASN A 164 -6.18 -4.27 24.26
C ASN A 164 -7.38 -5.02 23.67
N ASN A 165 -8.59 -4.80 24.20
CA ASN A 165 -9.81 -5.40 23.64
C ASN A 165 -10.11 -4.86 22.24
N LYS A 166 -9.98 -3.54 22.03
CA LYS A 166 -10.11 -2.91 20.70
C LYS A 166 -9.05 -3.39 19.72
N LEU A 167 -7.81 -3.58 20.19
CA LEU A 167 -6.69 -4.08 19.42
C LEU A 167 -6.93 -5.50 18.93
N ASP A 168 -7.25 -6.43 19.83
CA ASP A 168 -7.53 -7.83 19.48
C ASP A 168 -8.68 -7.94 18.47
N ALA A 169 -9.78 -7.21 18.69
CA ALA A 169 -10.90 -7.19 17.76
C ALA A 169 -10.52 -6.63 16.38
N SER A 170 -9.71 -5.57 16.34
CA SER A 170 -9.24 -4.95 15.10
C SER A 170 -8.28 -5.85 14.33
N ILE A 171 -7.37 -6.55 15.01
CA ILE A 171 -6.46 -7.52 14.40
C ILE A 171 -7.24 -8.67 13.79
N LYS A 172 -8.17 -9.29 14.55
CA LYS A 172 -9.01 -10.38 14.06
C LYS A 172 -9.82 -9.97 12.83
N ALA A 173 -10.44 -8.79 12.87
CA ALA A 173 -11.22 -8.26 11.76
C ALA A 173 -10.36 -8.02 10.52
N LEU A 174 -9.18 -7.40 10.67
CA LEU A 174 -8.26 -7.17 9.56
C LEU A 174 -7.84 -8.48 8.90
N LEU A 175 -7.39 -9.46 9.71
CA LEU A 175 -6.95 -10.76 9.21
C LEU A 175 -8.05 -11.49 8.41
N VAL A 176 -9.30 -11.41 8.87
CA VAL A 176 -10.45 -12.01 8.16
C VAL A 176 -10.72 -11.30 6.85
N VAL A 177 -10.89 -9.97 6.86
CA VAL A 177 -11.21 -9.19 5.66
C VAL A 177 -10.11 -9.33 4.61
N THR A 178 -8.84 -9.24 5.02
CA THR A 178 -7.70 -9.37 4.09
C THR A 178 -7.61 -10.78 3.50
N LYS A 179 -7.87 -11.83 4.29
CA LYS A 179 -7.90 -13.21 3.77
C LYS A 179 -8.97 -13.36 2.67
N GLN A 180 -10.15 -12.78 2.87
CA GLN A 180 -11.22 -12.78 1.87
C GLN A 180 -10.80 -12.02 0.60
N GLN A 181 -10.15 -10.86 0.73
CA GLN A 181 -9.69 -10.08 -0.43
C GLN A 181 -8.59 -10.79 -1.23
N VAL A 182 -7.64 -11.45 -0.56
CA VAL A 182 -6.59 -12.23 -1.23
C VAL A 182 -7.20 -13.44 -1.97
N GLN A 183 -8.25 -14.05 -1.43
CA GLN A 183 -8.96 -15.15 -2.09
C GLN A 183 -9.79 -14.65 -3.29
N ALA A 184 -10.52 -13.55 -3.13
CA ALA A 184 -11.31 -12.94 -4.20
C ALA A 184 -10.44 -12.54 -5.40
N GLY A 185 -9.27 -11.93 -5.13
CA GLY A 185 -8.31 -11.55 -6.18
C GLY A 185 -7.73 -12.74 -6.97
N ARG A 186 -7.72 -13.95 -6.39
CA ARG A 186 -7.31 -15.19 -7.10
C ARG A 186 -8.40 -15.79 -7.95
N GLN A 187 -9.67 -15.50 -7.65
CA GLN A 187 -10.83 -16.12 -8.29
C GLN A 187 -11.36 -15.30 -9.49
N ALA A 188 -10.68 -14.22 -9.88
CA ALA A 188 -11.10 -13.32 -10.96
C ALA A 188 -12.57 -12.87 -10.85
N ALA A 189 -13.09 -12.74 -9.61
CA ALA A 189 -14.43 -12.24 -9.37
C ALA A 189 -14.51 -10.81 -9.90
N SER A 190 -15.43 -10.58 -10.84
CA SER A 190 -15.52 -9.36 -11.67
C SER A 190 -15.91 -8.09 -10.90
N THR A 191 -16.10 -8.18 -9.59
CA THR A 191 -16.48 -7.05 -8.73
C THR A 191 -15.39 -6.76 -7.71
N THR A 192 -14.60 -5.73 -8.01
CA THR A 192 -13.73 -5.07 -7.02
C THR A 192 -14.61 -4.58 -5.87
N ALA A 193 -14.39 -5.10 -4.66
CA ALA A 193 -15.07 -4.58 -3.48
C ALA A 193 -14.70 -3.11 -3.30
N SER A 194 -15.68 -2.24 -3.04
CA SER A 194 -15.38 -0.83 -2.79
C SER A 194 -14.74 -0.67 -1.41
N SER A 195 -14.01 0.43 -1.19
CA SER A 195 -13.46 0.78 0.12
C SER A 195 -14.54 0.82 1.21
N ALA A 196 -15.75 1.29 0.86
CA ALA A 196 -16.89 1.30 1.77
C ALA A 196 -17.36 -0.10 2.16
N ASP A 197 -17.39 -1.05 1.21
CA ASP A 197 -17.75 -2.44 1.49
C ASP A 197 -16.73 -3.10 2.42
N LEU A 198 -15.44 -2.85 2.21
CA LEU A 198 -14.38 -3.35 3.08
C LEU A 198 -14.50 -2.78 4.49
N GLU A 199 -14.80 -1.50 4.62
CA GLU A 199 -15.01 -0.84 5.91
C GLU A 199 -16.22 -1.42 6.65
N GLN A 200 -17.34 -1.65 5.95
CA GLN A 200 -18.52 -2.24 6.56
C GLN A 200 -18.25 -3.67 7.06
N ARG A 201 -17.57 -4.49 6.25
CA ARG A 201 -17.16 -5.85 6.65
C ARG A 201 -16.22 -5.82 7.85
N PHE A 202 -15.25 -4.92 7.85
CA PHE A 202 -14.34 -4.73 8.98
C PHE A 202 -15.11 -4.41 10.26
N LYS A 203 -16.01 -3.43 10.23
CA LYS A 203 -16.84 -3.08 11.40
C LYS A 203 -17.70 -4.25 11.88
N ALA A 204 -18.25 -5.05 10.97
CA ALA A 204 -19.01 -6.23 11.31
C ALA A 204 -18.16 -7.28 12.02
N GLU A 205 -16.95 -7.56 11.51
CA GLU A 205 -16.03 -8.51 12.14
C GLU A 205 -15.47 -8.00 13.47
N VAL A 206 -15.21 -6.69 13.63
CA VAL A 206 -14.86 -6.09 14.93
C VAL A 206 -15.96 -6.33 15.95
N LYS A 207 -17.21 -6.03 15.60
CA LYS A 207 -18.37 -6.24 16.49
C LYS A 207 -18.50 -7.70 16.88
N LYS A 208 -18.32 -8.61 15.92
CA LYS A 208 -18.36 -10.06 16.17
C LYS A 208 -17.26 -10.49 17.14
N ALA A 209 -16.03 -10.03 16.93
CA ALA A 209 -14.91 -10.35 17.82
C ALA A 209 -15.13 -9.84 19.25
N GLN A 210 -15.71 -8.66 19.42
CA GLN A 210 -16.05 -8.10 20.73
C GLN A 210 -17.13 -8.91 21.45
N LEU A 211 -18.18 -9.35 20.74
CA LEU A 211 -19.24 -10.19 21.34
C LEU A 211 -18.69 -11.54 21.83
N SER A 212 -17.73 -12.13 21.11
CA SER A 212 -17.08 -13.37 21.52
C SER A 212 -16.17 -13.23 22.74
N GLN A 213 -15.79 -12.02 23.16
CA GLN A 213 -15.00 -11.77 24.37
C GLN A 213 -15.88 -11.58 25.62
N THR A 214 -17.16 -11.25 25.45
CA THR A 214 -18.12 -11.03 26.54
C THR A 214 -19.01 -12.25 26.84
N SER A 215 -18.83 -13.34 26.09
CA SER A 215 -19.57 -14.60 26.20
C SER A 215 -18.76 -15.64 26.96
#